data_AF-A0A4Z2J5P5-F1
#
_entry.id   AF-A0A4Z2J5P5-F1
#
_cell.length_a   1.000
_cell.length_b   1.000
_cell.length_c   1.000
_cell.angle_alpha   90.00
_cell.angle_beta   90.00
_cell.angle_gamma   90.00
#
_symmetry.space_group_name_H-M   'P 1'
#
loop_
_entity.id
_entity.type
_entity.pdbx_description
1 polymer ?
#
loop_
_entity_poly.entity_id
_entity_poly.type
_entity_poly.pdbx_seq_one_letter_code
_entity_poly.pdbx_strand_id
1 'polypeptide(L)'
;MIIRSSYRVSVLSTPPGDLFIAGLGPGMYGNLPKLVASREGYQGCLASVDLNGRLPDLLNDALFRSGQIERGCEGPSTTCQEDSCANMGICIQQWENYTCDCSMTSYTGTQCNDREY
;
A
#
# COMPACT_ATOMS: atom_id res chain seq x y z
N MET A 1 -8.95 -13.75 7.38
CA MET A 1 -9.62 -13.09 6.23
C MET A 1 -9.34 -11.60 6.34
N ILE A 2 -8.28 -11.10 5.69
CA ILE A 2 -8.04 -9.64 5.66
C ILE A 2 -8.74 -9.12 4.42
N ILE A 3 -9.99 -8.69 4.62
CA ILE A 3 -10.70 -7.77 3.73
C ILE A 3 -10.45 -6.38 4.30
N ARG A 4 -9.68 -5.52 3.61
CA ARG A 4 -9.94 -4.08 3.62
C ARG A 4 -9.50 -3.44 2.31
N SER A 5 -10.49 -2.85 1.66
CA SER A 5 -10.46 -1.98 0.48
C SER A 5 -10.06 -2.64 -0.84
N SER A 6 -10.99 -2.54 -1.79
CA SER A 6 -10.82 -2.91 -3.20
C SER A 6 -9.76 -2.02 -3.87
N TYR A 7 -8.48 -2.19 -3.54
CA TYR A 7 -7.41 -1.64 -4.36
C TYR A 7 -7.40 -2.47 -5.64
N ARG A 8 -7.69 -1.82 -6.78
CA ARG A 8 -7.53 -2.46 -8.08
C ARG A 8 -6.05 -2.76 -8.26
N VAL A 9 -5.65 -4.01 -7.97
CA VAL A 9 -4.38 -4.55 -8.45
C VAL A 9 -4.48 -4.53 -9.97
N SER A 10 -3.81 -3.55 -10.57
CA SER A 10 -3.76 -3.42 -12.02
C SER A 10 -2.76 -4.43 -12.53
N VAL A 11 -3.23 -5.63 -12.81
CA VAL A 11 -2.45 -6.66 -13.49
C VAL A 11 -2.27 -6.18 -14.93
N LEU A 12 -1.08 -5.66 -15.25
CA LEU A 12 -0.75 -5.24 -16.60
C LEU A 12 -0.06 -6.41 -17.30
N SER A 13 -0.74 -6.99 -18.28
CA SER A 13 -0.10 -7.81 -19.30
C SER A 13 0.24 -6.90 -20.49
N THR A 14 1.52 -6.72 -20.81
CA THR A 14 1.92 -6.15 -22.12
C THR A 14 2.16 -7.31 -23.08
N PRO A 15 1.37 -7.55 -24.14
CA PRO A 15 1.66 -8.64 -25.06
C PRO A 15 2.72 -8.24 -26.12
N PRO A 16 3.74 -9.08 -26.41
CA PRO A 16 4.25 -10.19 -25.59
C PRO A 16 5.17 -9.65 -24.50
N GLY A 17 4.97 -10.05 -23.25
CA GLY A 17 5.67 -9.43 -22.13
C GLY A 17 5.24 -9.97 -20.78
N ASP A 18 6.04 -9.64 -19.78
CA ASP A 18 5.96 -10.20 -18.44
C ASP A 18 4.70 -9.76 -17.69
N LEU A 19 4.28 -10.60 -16.75
CA LEU A 19 3.19 -10.31 -15.83
C LEU A 19 3.74 -9.58 -14.60
N PHE A 20 3.29 -8.35 -14.39
CA PHE A 20 3.65 -7.58 -13.21
C PHE A 20 2.55 -7.68 -12.14
N ILE A 21 2.96 -7.97 -10.91
CA ILE A 21 2.08 -8.07 -9.74
C ILE A 21 2.52 -7.00 -8.74
N ALA A 22 1.55 -6.33 -8.12
CA ALA A 22 1.73 -5.27 -7.13
C ALA A 22 2.47 -4.01 -7.58
N GLY A 23 3.02 -3.92 -8.79
CA GLY A 23 3.60 -2.66 -9.25
C GLY A 23 4.46 -2.81 -10.50
N LEU A 24 4.91 -1.68 -11.01
CA LEU A 24 5.81 -1.57 -12.17
C LEU A 24 7.13 -0.92 -11.78
N GLY A 25 8.14 -1.09 -12.64
CA GLY A 25 9.44 -0.44 -12.49
C GLY A 25 9.39 1.08 -12.67
N PRO A 26 10.42 1.81 -12.20
CA PRO A 26 10.54 3.25 -12.38
C PRO A 26 10.42 3.64 -13.86
N GLY A 27 9.60 4.64 -14.18
CA GLY A 27 9.38 5.11 -15.55
C GLY A 27 8.33 4.33 -16.36
N MET A 28 7.90 3.15 -15.92
CA MET A 28 6.85 2.39 -16.63
C MET A 28 5.44 2.99 -16.45
N TYR A 29 5.18 3.63 -15.30
CA TYR A 29 3.88 4.26 -15.02
C TYR A 29 3.52 5.39 -16.00
N GLY A 30 4.52 6.07 -16.59
CA GLY A 30 4.30 7.11 -17.58
C GLY A 30 3.75 6.59 -18.91
N ASN A 31 3.97 5.30 -19.20
CA ASN A 31 3.53 4.64 -20.43
C ASN A 31 2.21 3.87 -20.25
N LEU A 32 1.56 4.01 -19.08
CA LEU A 32 0.30 3.33 -18.83
C LEU A 32 -0.83 3.89 -19.70
N PRO A 33 -1.79 3.04 -20.13
CA PRO A 33 -2.99 3.51 -20.80
C PRO A 33 -3.71 4.57 -19.95
N LYS A 34 -4.28 5.59 -20.61
CA LYS A 34 -4.95 6.72 -19.92
C LYS A 34 -6.05 6.30 -18.95
N LEU A 35 -6.65 5.12 -19.17
CA LEU A 35 -7.71 4.55 -18.32
C LEU A 35 -7.18 3.96 -17.00
N VAL A 36 -5.87 3.71 -16.90
CA VAL A 36 -5.25 3.23 -15.67
C VAL A 36 -4.91 4.44 -14.81
N ALA A 37 -5.52 4.54 -13.63
CA ALA A 37 -5.30 5.64 -12.69
C ALA A 37 -4.06 5.44 -11.80
N SER A 38 -3.57 4.20 -11.64
CA SER A 38 -2.42 3.90 -10.76
C SER A 38 -1.16 4.62 -11.23
N ARG A 39 -0.49 5.32 -10.31
CA ARG A 39 0.79 5.99 -10.55
C ARG A 39 1.90 5.51 -9.62
N GLU A 40 1.55 4.64 -8.69
CA GLU A 40 2.42 4.02 -7.72
C GLU A 40 2.10 2.52 -7.62
N GLY A 41 2.99 1.80 -6.95
CA GLY A 41 2.82 0.38 -6.65
C GLY A 41 1.84 0.17 -5.50
N TYR A 42 1.31 -1.05 -5.43
CA TYR A 42 0.55 -1.55 -4.31
C TYR A 42 1.48 -1.87 -3.14
N GLN A 43 1.12 -1.37 -1.96
CA GLN A 43 1.75 -1.74 -0.70
C GLN A 43 0.72 -2.43 0.17
N GLY A 44 1.00 -3.68 0.53
CA GLY A 44 0.09 -4.48 1.34
C GLY A 44 0.27 -5.97 1.11
N CYS A 45 -0.69 -6.76 1.57
CA CYS A 45 -0.69 -8.20 1.38
C CYS A 45 -1.53 -8.63 0.18
N LEU A 46 -1.06 -9.66 -0.51
CA LEU A 46 -1.82 -10.43 -1.48
C LEU A 46 -1.92 -11.87 -0.99
N ALA A 47 -3.10 -12.47 -1.15
CA ALA A 47 -3.33 -13.85 -0.77
C ALA A 47 -4.26 -14.51 -1.78
N SER A 48 -4.15 -15.84 -1.92
CA SER A 48 -5.01 -16.63 -2.81
C SER A 48 -5.02 -16.12 -4.26
N VAL A 49 -3.83 -15.78 -4.80
CA VAL A 49 -3.70 -15.33 -6.18
C VAL A 49 -3.92 -16.52 -7.12
N ASP A 50 -4.96 -16.43 -7.92
CA ASP A 50 -5.30 -17.39 -8.97
C ASP A 50 -5.12 -16.71 -10.34
N LEU A 51 -4.24 -17.28 -11.16
CA LEU A 51 -3.96 -16.86 -12.53
C LEU A 51 -4.45 -17.95 -13.48
N ASN A 52 -5.72 -17.88 -13.87
CA ASN A 52 -6.35 -18.81 -14.80
C ASN A 52 -6.24 -20.29 -14.36
N GLY A 53 -6.47 -20.58 -13.09
CA GLY A 53 -6.38 -21.92 -12.48
C GLY A 53 -4.98 -22.28 -12.00
N ARG A 54 -3.98 -21.42 -12.21
CA ARG A 54 -2.63 -21.57 -11.65
C ARG A 54 -2.50 -20.76 -10.37
N LEU A 55 -2.06 -21.41 -9.30
CA LEU A 55 -1.75 -20.79 -8.01
C LEU A 55 -0.23 -20.59 -7.88
N PRO A 56 0.35 -19.50 -8.40
CA PRO A 56 1.79 -19.28 -8.32
C PRO A 56 2.24 -18.97 -6.89
N ASP A 57 3.44 -19.42 -6.53
CA ASP A 57 4.13 -18.88 -5.36
C ASP A 57 4.80 -17.57 -5.77
N LEU A 58 4.22 -16.43 -5.40
CA LEU A 58 4.70 -15.09 -5.82
C LEU A 58 6.16 -14.80 -5.45
N LEU A 59 6.74 -15.50 -4.47
CA LEU A 59 8.13 -15.31 -4.07
C LEU A 59 9.09 -16.22 -4.81
N ASN A 60 8.67 -17.45 -5.11
CA ASN A 60 9.52 -18.46 -5.75
C ASN A 60 9.37 -18.49 -7.27
N ASP A 61 8.18 -18.24 -7.80
CA ASP A 61 7.86 -18.30 -9.23
C ASP A 61 8.15 -16.97 -9.95
N ALA A 62 8.46 -15.90 -9.21
CA ALA A 62 8.76 -14.59 -9.79
C ALA A 62 10.10 -14.59 -10.53
N LEU A 63 10.08 -14.14 -11.79
CA LEU A 63 11.28 -13.95 -12.62
C LEU A 63 12.19 -12.84 -12.05
N PHE A 64 11.58 -11.79 -11.52
CA PHE A 64 12.27 -10.65 -10.92
C PHE A 64 11.47 -10.13 -9.73
N ARG A 65 12.16 -9.67 -8.69
CA ARG A 65 11.58 -9.10 -7.47
C ARG A 65 12.23 -7.75 -7.20
N SER A 66 11.42 -6.76 -6.84
CA SER A 66 11.86 -5.41 -6.50
C SER A 66 11.17 -4.97 -5.21
N GLY A 67 11.91 -4.30 -4.32
CA GLY A 67 11.42 -3.87 -3.02
C GLY A 67 11.40 -4.97 -1.96
N GLN A 68 10.71 -4.69 -0.85
CA GLN A 68 10.54 -5.60 0.27
C GLN A 68 9.30 -6.47 0.04
N ILE A 69 9.51 -7.78 -0.09
CA ILE A 69 8.43 -8.77 -0.27
C ILE A 69 8.73 -9.92 0.69
N GLU A 70 7.80 -10.18 1.59
CA GLU A 70 7.97 -11.17 2.66
C GLU A 70 6.82 -12.17 2.68
N ARG A 71 7.07 -13.35 3.27
CA ARG A 71 6.00 -14.33 3.49
C ARG A 71 5.17 -13.91 4.68
N GLY A 72 3.86 -14.10 4.55
CA GLY A 72 2.92 -13.77 5.60
C GLY A 72 2.30 -12.40 5.40
N CYS A 73 1.49 -12.02 6.38
CA CYS A 73 0.81 -10.73 6.40
C CYS A 73 0.77 -10.23 7.83
N GLU A 74 1.94 -9.83 8.32
CA GLU A 74 2.01 -8.97 9.49
C GLU A 74 1.70 -7.57 8.96
N GLY A 75 0.48 -7.09 9.20
CA GLY A 75 0.08 -5.74 8.79
C GLY A 75 0.92 -4.66 9.49
N PRO A 76 0.48 -3.39 9.45
CA PRO A 76 1.19 -2.32 10.15
C PRO A 76 1.52 -2.73 11.58
N SER A 77 2.80 -2.69 11.93
CA SER A 77 3.27 -3.00 13.29
C SER A 77 2.72 -2.02 14.32
N THR A 78 2.33 -0.83 13.87
CA THR A 78 1.63 0.19 14.66
C THR A 78 0.26 0.48 14.04
N THR A 79 -0.79 0.31 14.85
CA THR A 79 -2.16 0.61 14.46
C THR A 79 -2.66 1.84 15.19
N CYS A 80 -3.56 2.59 14.56
CA CYS A 80 -4.24 3.71 15.22
C CYS A 80 -4.97 3.23 16.48
N GLN A 81 -4.63 3.83 17.60
CA GLN A 81 -5.28 3.71 18.91
C GLN A 81 -5.94 5.04 19.27
N GLU A 82 -6.80 5.02 20.30
CA GLU A 82 -7.50 6.24 20.78
C GLU A 82 -6.53 7.34 21.25
N ASP A 83 -5.33 6.96 21.70
CA ASP A 83 -4.28 7.85 22.21
C ASP A 83 -3.15 8.11 21.20
N SER A 84 -3.25 7.60 19.96
CA SER A 84 -2.22 7.79 18.93
C SER A 84 -2.07 9.26 18.50
N CYS A 85 -3.16 10.03 18.54
CA CYS A 85 -3.17 11.46 18.23
C CYS A 85 -3.75 12.23 19.40
N ALA A 86 -3.04 13.25 19.86
CA ALA A 86 -3.50 14.10 20.94
C ALA A 86 -4.50 15.15 20.45
N ASN A 87 -5.14 15.84 21.41
CA ASN A 87 -6.01 16.99 21.16
C ASN A 87 -7.09 16.74 20.09
N MET A 88 -7.62 15.51 20.04
CA MET A 88 -8.65 15.07 19.08
C MET A 88 -8.20 15.14 17.61
N GLY A 89 -6.88 15.09 17.37
CA GLY A 89 -6.33 14.89 16.02
C GLY A 89 -6.81 13.58 15.41
N ILE A 90 -6.98 13.56 14.09
CA ILE A 90 -7.50 12.38 13.38
C ILE A 90 -6.34 11.43 13.08
N CYS A 91 -6.39 10.22 13.63
CA CYS A 91 -5.42 9.18 13.30
C CYS A 91 -5.70 8.58 11.92
N ILE A 92 -4.73 8.67 11.03
CA ILE A 92 -4.75 8.14 9.68
C ILE A 92 -3.81 6.93 9.64
N GLN A 93 -4.39 5.74 9.50
CA GLN A 93 -3.64 4.51 9.36
C GLN A 93 -2.90 4.46 8.02
N GLN A 94 -1.60 4.16 8.06
CA GLN A 94 -0.78 3.84 6.90
C GLN A 94 -0.28 2.38 6.99
N TRP A 95 0.47 1.93 5.98
CA TRP A 95 0.98 0.56 5.93
C TRP A 95 2.13 0.32 6.91
N GLU A 96 3.13 1.22 6.96
CA GLU A 96 4.28 1.07 7.88
C GLU A 96 4.03 1.73 9.25
N ASN A 97 3.14 2.73 9.31
CA ASN A 97 2.91 3.54 10.49
C ASN A 97 1.50 4.15 10.51
N TYR A 98 1.28 5.14 11.37
CA TYR A 98 0.16 6.06 11.31
C TYR A 98 0.66 7.51 11.27
N THR A 99 -0.21 8.41 10.84
CA THR A 99 0.00 9.87 10.93
C THR A 99 -1.21 10.54 11.54
N CYS A 100 -1.00 11.68 12.18
CA CYS A 100 -2.09 12.49 12.72
C CYS A 100 -2.39 13.69 11.83
N ASP A 101 -3.66 13.87 11.48
CA ASP A 101 -4.15 15.12 10.90
C ASP A 101 -4.56 16.08 12.02
N CYS A 102 -3.78 17.14 12.18
CA CYS A 102 -3.97 18.17 13.19
C CYS A 102 -4.71 19.41 12.67
N SER A 103 -5.16 19.42 11.40
CA SER A 103 -5.76 20.61 10.75
C SER A 103 -7.01 21.16 11.43
N MET A 104 -7.74 20.30 12.14
CA MET A 104 -8.93 20.65 12.93
C MET A 104 -8.62 20.83 14.43
N THR A 105 -7.33 20.93 14.78
CA THR A 105 -6.84 21.18 16.14
C THR A 105 -6.07 22.50 16.17
N SER A 106 -5.84 23.05 17.35
CA SER A 106 -4.95 24.22 17.56
C SER A 106 -3.49 23.80 17.82
N TYR A 107 -3.10 22.61 17.36
CA TYR A 107 -1.81 22.00 17.64
C TYR A 107 -1.16 21.52 16.34
N THR A 108 0.16 21.39 16.36
CA THR A 108 0.99 20.88 15.27
C THR A 108 1.85 19.71 15.74
N GLY A 109 2.79 19.29 14.90
CA GLY A 109 3.64 18.14 15.15
C GLY A 109 3.03 16.81 14.70
N THR A 110 3.79 15.74 14.83
CA THR A 110 3.42 14.41 14.31
C THR A 110 2.28 13.74 15.09
N GLN A 111 2.03 14.18 16.32
CA GLN A 111 0.98 13.66 17.22
C GLN A 111 0.01 14.75 17.71
N CYS A 112 0.02 15.94 17.09
CA CYS A 112 -0.82 17.07 17.49
C CYS A 112 -0.62 17.51 18.95
N ASN A 113 0.62 17.53 19.44
CA ASN A 113 0.97 17.91 20.81
C ASN A 113 1.71 19.25 20.91
N ASP A 114 2.21 19.77 19.80
CA ASP A 114 3.00 21.00 19.79
C ASP A 114 2.05 22.19 19.68
N ARG A 115 2.12 23.13 20.62
CA ARG A 115 1.30 24.36 20.54
C ARG A 115 1.90 25.30 19.51
N GLU A 116 1.08 25.69 18.54
CA GLU A 116 1.38 26.82 17.68
C GLU A 116 1.04 28.10 18.48
N TYR A 117 2.06 28.92 18.76
CA TYR A 117 1.93 30.16 19.56
C TYR A 117 1.56 31.34 18.68
#